data_AF-A0A1W9SB34-F1
#
_entry.id   AF-A0A1W9SB34-F1
#
_cell.length_a   1.000
_cell.length_b   1.000
_cell.length_c   1.000
_cell.angle_alpha   90.00
_cell.angle_beta   90.00
_cell.angle_gamma   90.00
#
_symmetry.space_group_name_H-M   'P 1'
#
loop_
_entity.id
_entity.type
_entity.pdbx_description
1 polymer ?
#
loop_
_entity_poly.entity_id
_entity_poly.type
_entity_poly.pdbx_seq_one_letter_code
_entity_poly.pdbx_strand_id
1 'polypeptide(L)'
;MAQNKKNESLLFALNLIYQFFIETFVGMIIGYFLGRFLDNLFFNEKHILMYILMLLGMLSGLGNLIKRVIKNIAGGNEFEEKDEHH
;
A
#
# COMPACT_ATOMS: atom_id res chain seq x y z
N MET A 1 -4.92 25.28 20.30
CA MET A 1 -5.62 24.74 19.11
C MET A 1 -4.67 24.38 17.95
N ALA A 2 -3.61 25.14 17.66
CA ALA A 2 -2.67 24.83 16.57
C ALA A 2 -1.79 23.57 16.74
N GLN A 3 -1.42 23.20 17.98
CA GLN A 3 -0.64 21.98 18.23
C GLN A 3 -1.42 20.68 17.92
N ASN A 4 -2.74 20.69 18.08
CA ASN A 4 -3.56 19.48 17.91
C ASN A 4 -3.64 19.06 16.42
N LYS A 5 -3.84 20.03 15.52
CA LYS A 5 -3.85 19.78 14.05
C LYS A 5 -2.52 19.23 13.52
N LYS A 6 -1.39 19.65 14.10
CA LYS A 6 -0.07 19.18 13.68
C LYS A 6 0.15 17.71 14.06
N ASN A 7 -0.34 17.30 15.22
CA ASN A 7 -0.27 15.92 15.68
C ASN A 7 -1.17 15.00 14.84
N GLU A 8 -2.38 15.44 14.47
CA GLU A 8 -3.28 14.65 13.60
C GLU A 8 -2.69 14.41 12.21
N SER A 9 -2.05 15.43 11.63
CA SER A 9 -1.39 15.32 10.32
C SER A 9 -0.21 14.34 10.35
N LEU A 10 0.54 14.32 11.46
CA LEU A 10 1.63 13.38 11.67
C LEU A 10 1.13 11.94 11.86
N LEU A 11 0.08 11.74 12.64
CA LEU A 11 -0.53 10.42 12.83
C LEU A 11 -1.07 9.86 11.52
N PHE A 12 -1.70 10.70 10.71
CA PHE A 12 -2.17 10.32 9.38
C PHE A 12 -1.02 9.91 8.44
N ALA A 13 0.04 10.72 8.38
CA ALA A 13 1.22 10.40 7.57
C ALA A 13 1.87 9.09 8.03
N LEU A 14 2.00 8.87 9.33
CA LEU A 14 2.53 7.62 9.90
C LEU A 14 1.66 6.42 9.53
N ASN A 15 0.33 6.55 9.62
CA ASN A 15 -0.58 5.47 9.24
C ASN A 15 -0.45 5.12 7.75
N LEU A 16 -0.36 6.12 6.88
CA LEU A 16 -0.22 5.93 5.44
C LEU A 16 1.11 5.25 5.06
N ILE A 17 2.21 5.65 5.73
CA ILE A 17 3.52 5.02 5.59
C ILE A 17 3.48 3.56 6.11
N TYR A 18 2.95 3.34 7.31
CA TYR A 18 2.86 2.01 7.91
C TYR A 18 2.07 1.04 7.03
N GLN A 19 0.93 1.50 6.51
CA GLN A 19 0.08 0.71 5.62
C GLN A 19 0.78 0.39 4.29
N PHE A 20 1.49 1.35 3.70
CA PHE A 20 2.32 1.09 2.52
C PHE A 20 3.39 0.03 2.79
N PHE A 21 4.07 0.10 3.93
CA PHE A 21 5.08 -0.90 4.29
C PHE A 21 4.47 -2.29 4.44
N ILE A 22 3.35 -2.43 5.16
CA ILE A 22 2.68 -3.74 5.30
C ILE A 22 2.28 -4.28 3.93
N GLU A 23 1.63 -3.48 3.10
CA GLU A 23 1.11 -3.94 1.81
C GLU A 23 2.23 -4.35 0.86
N THR A 24 3.29 -3.56 0.80
CA THR A 24 4.49 -3.87 0.02
C THR A 24 5.16 -5.13 0.55
N PHE A 25 5.30 -5.27 1.87
CA PHE A 25 5.93 -6.42 2.51
C PHE A 25 5.14 -7.70 2.29
N VAL A 26 3.83 -7.67 2.49
CA VAL A 26 2.92 -8.79 2.22
C VAL A 26 2.95 -9.14 0.73
N GLY A 27 2.89 -8.15 -0.16
CA GLY A 27 2.99 -8.35 -1.61
C GLY A 27 4.30 -9.03 -2.03
N MET A 28 5.43 -8.60 -1.44
CA MET A 28 6.73 -9.23 -1.67
C MET A 28 6.78 -10.67 -1.15
N ILE A 29 6.26 -10.93 0.05
CA ILE A 29 6.22 -12.29 0.62
C ILE A 29 5.39 -13.21 -0.26
N ILE A 30 4.19 -12.78 -0.65
CA ILE A 30 3.31 -13.55 -1.53
C ILE A 30 4.01 -13.79 -2.88
N GLY A 31 4.60 -12.74 -3.47
CA GLY A 31 5.33 -12.84 -4.73
C GLY A 31 6.52 -13.79 -4.66
N TYR A 32 7.24 -13.80 -3.54
CA TYR A 32 8.33 -14.73 -3.29
C TYR A 32 7.83 -16.18 -3.23
N PHE A 33 6.82 -16.47 -2.41
CA PHE A 33 6.31 -17.83 -2.24
C PHE A 33 5.68 -18.36 -3.53
N LEU A 34 4.84 -17.56 -4.19
CA LEU A 34 4.22 -17.94 -5.45
C LEU A 34 5.25 -18.09 -6.56
N GLY A 35 6.17 -17.14 -6.68
CA GLY A 35 7.15 -17.20 -7.75
C GLY A 35 8.14 -18.33 -7.58
N ARG A 36 8.58 -18.62 -6.34
CA ARG A 36 9.40 -19.80 -6.05
C ARG A 36 8.65 -21.10 -6.34
N PHE A 37 7.37 -21.17 -6.01
CA PHE A 37 6.54 -22.34 -6.32
C PHE A 37 6.40 -22.56 -7.83
N LEU A 38 6.16 -21.49 -8.60
CA LEU A 38 6.04 -21.56 -10.06
C LEU A 38 7.37 -21.84 -10.75
N ASP A 39 8.46 -21.23 -10.29
CA ASP A 39 9.81 -21.51 -10.79
C ASP A 39 10.13 -22.99 -10.62
N ASN A 40 9.86 -23.58 -9.44
CA ASN A 40 10.04 -25.02 -9.23
C ASN A 40 9.17 -25.91 -10.13
N LEU A 41 8.02 -25.42 -10.61
CA LEU A 41 7.09 -26.21 -11.42
C LEU A 41 7.41 -26.12 -12.93
N PHE A 42 7.83 -24.96 -13.41
CA PHE A 42 7.96 -24.67 -14.85
C PHE A 42 9.39 -24.43 -15.31
N PHE A 43 10.29 -24.01 -14.42
CA PHE A 43 11.63 -23.58 -14.77
C PHE A 43 12.65 -24.17 -13.79
N ASN A 44 13.06 -25.42 -14.05
CA ASN A 44 14.14 -26.06 -13.30
C ASN A 44 15.33 -25.08 -13.17
N GLU A 45 15.54 -24.59 -11.95
CA GLU A 45 16.64 -23.71 -11.49
C GLU A 45 16.61 -22.22 -11.87
N LYS A 46 15.58 -21.71 -12.56
CA LYS A 46 15.52 -20.27 -12.85
C LYS A 46 14.66 -19.55 -11.81
N HIS A 47 15.22 -18.54 -11.16
CA HIS A 47 14.50 -17.71 -10.16
C HIS A 47 13.75 -16.52 -10.81
N ILE A 48 13.40 -16.63 -12.09
CA ILE A 48 12.93 -15.49 -12.89
C ILE A 48 11.52 -15.08 -12.44
N LEU A 49 10.60 -16.03 -12.23
CA LEU A 49 9.24 -15.69 -11.82
C LEU A 49 9.20 -15.15 -10.40
N MET A 50 10.03 -15.69 -9.50
CA MET A 50 10.21 -15.15 -8.16
C MET A 50 10.55 -13.66 -8.18
N TYR A 51 11.57 -13.25 -8.94
CA TYR A 51 11.94 -11.83 -9.01
C TYR A 51 10.85 -10.98 -9.66
N ILE A 52 10.21 -11.46 -10.72
CA ILE A 52 9.12 -10.73 -11.40
C ILE A 52 7.95 -10.53 -10.43
N LEU A 53 7.51 -11.57 -9.72
CA LEU A 53 6.37 -11.52 -8.82
C LEU A 53 6.65 -10.68 -7.57
N MET A 54 7.87 -10.76 -7.02
CA MET A 54 8.29 -9.86 -5.95
C MET A 54 8.29 -8.39 -6.40
N LEU A 55 8.77 -8.11 -7.62
CA LEU A 55 8.75 -6.78 -8.20
C LEU A 55 7.31 -6.27 -8.40
N LEU A 56 6.41 -7.12 -8.89
CA LEU A 56 4.99 -6.79 -8.99
C LEU A 56 4.36 -6.51 -7.61
N GLY A 57 4.75 -7.27 -6.58
CA GLY A 57 4.33 -7.01 -5.20
C GLY A 57 4.76 -5.62 -4.71
N MET A 58 6.01 -5.23 -5.01
CA MET A 58 6.51 -3.88 -4.70
C MET A 58 5.75 -2.78 -5.45
N LEU A 59 5.53 -2.97 -6.75
CA LEU A 59 4.79 -2.02 -7.58
C LEU A 59 3.32 -1.90 -7.15
N SER A 60 2.71 -2.99 -6.69
CA SER A 60 1.36 -3.00 -6.14
C SER A 60 1.25 -2.12 -4.89
N GLY A 61 2.22 -2.24 -3.97
CA GLY A 61 2.31 -1.35 -2.80
C GLY A 61 2.39 0.12 -3.18
N LEU A 62 3.21 0.46 -4.18
CA LEU A 62 3.34 1.82 -4.68
C LEU A 62 2.04 2.34 -5.32
N GLY A 63 1.38 1.51 -6.13
CA GLY A 63 0.09 1.87 -6.74
C GLY A 63 -1.00 2.12 -5.69
N ASN A 64 -1.04 1.31 -4.63
CA ASN A 64 -1.98 1.50 -3.53
C ASN A 64 -1.74 2.79 -2.74
N LEU A 65 -0.46 3.14 -2.53
CA LEU A 65 -0.08 4.40 -1.91
C LEU A 65 -0.57 5.60 -2.74
N ILE A 66 -0.27 5.59 -4.04
CA ILE A 66 -0.70 6.66 -4.97
C ILE A 66 -2.23 6.78 -4.94
N LYS A 67 -2.95 5.66 -5.01
CA LYS A 67 -4.42 5.65 -4.96
C LYS A 67 -4.97 6.28 -3.67
N ARG A 68 -4.35 6.00 -2.51
CA ARG A 68 -4.74 6.61 -1.23
C ARG A 68 -4.44 8.09 -1.19
N VAL A 69 -3.24 8.51 -1.62
CA VAL A 69 -2.86 9.92 -1.64
C VAL A 69 -3.81 10.71 -2.53
N ILE A 70 -4.10 10.22 -3.74
CA ILE A 70 -5.07 10.84 -4.65
C ILE A 70 -6.46 10.87 -4.01
N LYS A 71 -6.93 9.76 -3.43
CA LYS A 71 -8.25 9.72 -2.78
C LYS A 71 -8.35 10.70 -1.61
N ASN A 72 -7.29 10.87 -0.82
CA ASN A 72 -7.29 11.79 0.32
C ASN A 72 -7.18 13.27 -0.12
N ILE A 73 -6.51 13.56 -1.24
CA ILE A 73 -6.47 14.90 -1.84
C ILE A 73 -7.80 15.23 -2.53
N ALA A 74 -8.37 14.29 -3.28
CA ALA A 74 -9.64 14.46 -3.99
C ALA A 74 -10.86 14.42 -3.06
N GLY A 75 -10.80 13.64 -1.98
CA GLY A 75 -11.85 13.47 -0.98
C GLY A 75 -11.91 14.57 0.10
N GLY A 76 -11.10 15.63 -0.02
CA GLY A 76 -11.15 16.80 0.85
C GLY A 76 -12.47 17.59 0.82
N ASN A 77 -13.44 17.19 -0.01
CA ASN A 77 -14.75 17.84 -0.17
C ASN A 77 -15.95 16.95 0.25
N GLU A 78 -15.76 15.74 0.79
CA GLU A 78 -16.89 14.84 1.14
C GLU A 78 -17.07 14.62 2.65
N PHE A 79 -16.39 15.41 3.50
CA PHE A 79 -16.46 15.28 4.96
C PHE A 79 -17.18 16.44 5.68
N GLU A 80 -17.95 17.28 4.99
CA GLU A 80 -18.80 18.31 5.63
C GLU A 80 -20.30 17.99 5.68
N GLU A 81 -20.80 16.92 5.05
CA GLU A 81 -22.25 16.70 4.92
C GLU A 81 -22.80 15.54 5.79
N LYS A 82 -22.34 15.42 7.04
CA LYS A 82 -22.94 14.47 8.02
C LYS A 82 -23.17 15.01 9.43
N ASP A 83 -23.06 16.32 9.63
CA ASP A 83 -23.32 16.96 10.95
C ASP A 83 -24.46 18.02 10.92
N GLU A 84 -25.37 18.00 9.94
CA GLU A 84 -26.51 18.95 9.87
C GLU A 84 -27.92 18.33 9.96
N HIS A 85 -28.04 17.06 10.37
CA HIS A 85 -29.36 16.48 10.67
C HIS A 85 -29.45 15.94 12.10
N HIS A 86 -29.54 16.85 13.06
CA HIS A 86 -30.21 16.64 14.34
C HIS A 86 -30.84 17.94 14.85
#